data_AF-A0A922WKT7-F1
#
_entry.id   AF-A0A922WKT7-F1
#
_cell.length_a   1.000
_cell.length_b   1.000
_cell.length_c   1.000
_cell.angle_alpha   90.00
_cell.angle_beta   90.00
_cell.angle_gamma   90.00
#
_symmetry.space_group_name_H-M   'P 1'
#
loop_
_entity.id
_entity.type
_entity.pdbx_description
1 polymer ?
#
loop_
_entity_poly.entity_id
_entity_poly.type
_entity_poly.pdbx_seq_one_letter_code
_entity_poly.pdbx_strand_id
1 'polypeptide(L)'
;MTDRACSHRPLAHRLFLGLALALVLPMLLGCPARPGAGKPKAGTSEQKTDADQSTRNDTAKQAADILEGALHQLQPENLGIDSELKNAITLLNTWSKIRRTNETFPTLPEKTAIFFGPASRETLDAEVYDNADGKHIRDVILFDQVAAHVASGATGDVERVNRVFFYCLRNVGLAGEEEEELPLGPFDALFLGRGTAADRAAVFLEILRQLRIDACVLAESPAASVDDQWLIGVLVEGKVLVYDPILGLPIPPGTSPTLLVKQPVADLAELQAHPEWLAALSARKDQPYRIEGESLAKFRPLAVTEARWSAPRLEFLQSSLTGGNSALVSQPLFGSPTEPGLWDRITAYTPWKDATPAIWPHFERRQQQLEKLTPTTAQMLQEMFRPFEAPFNAGRDPKTNQVVVGSSQWRQYRTRMAQLSGDYPQAISAYVTIRQLSAVTGMLPPQIERVHLLAAMDAFFFSGISKLEDGDSKGGVSLLAEFMNRHPRSRWRPVARIAMAGALLEQGDRKRAKEVLDLTIAQDPYRPLVSLLKLSLADVATENEPAAKGSEPVEKAEPAPASPKEPASPGGAVEKEDR
;
A
#
# COMPACT_ATOMS: atom_id res chain seq x y z
N MET A 1 -51.88 -12.99 5.47
CA MET A 1 -50.96 -14.14 5.38
C MET A 1 -50.01 -13.86 4.22
N THR A 2 -49.14 -12.84 4.33
CA THR A 2 -47.75 -12.86 4.87
C THR A 2 -46.79 -13.59 3.92
N ASP A 3 -46.27 -12.96 2.86
CA ASP A 3 -45.30 -11.84 2.72
C ASP A 3 -43.84 -12.16 3.06
N ARG A 4 -43.00 -12.12 2.03
CA ARG A 4 -41.54 -11.92 2.05
C ARG A 4 -41.26 -10.61 1.31
N ALA A 5 -40.61 -9.65 1.97
CA ALA A 5 -40.18 -8.39 1.35
C ALA A 5 -38.71 -8.08 1.64
N CYS A 6 -38.05 -7.61 0.59
CA CYS A 6 -36.69 -7.11 0.50
C CYS A 6 -36.39 -5.97 1.48
N SER A 7 -35.17 -5.95 2.04
CA SER A 7 -34.63 -4.81 2.77
C SER A 7 -33.92 -3.83 1.83
N HIS A 8 -34.56 -2.70 1.54
CA HIS A 8 -33.90 -1.45 1.17
C HIS A 8 -33.43 -0.73 2.45
N ARG A 9 -32.23 -0.14 2.44
CA ARG A 9 -31.83 0.90 3.41
C ARG A 9 -31.80 2.27 2.71
N PRO A 10 -32.47 3.31 3.24
CA PRO A 10 -32.42 4.65 2.69
C PRO A 10 -31.34 5.52 3.36
N LEU A 11 -30.89 6.53 2.60
CA LEU A 11 -30.27 7.76 3.10
C LEU A 11 -31.18 8.46 4.11
N ALA A 12 -30.62 8.97 5.20
CA ALA A 12 -31.10 10.20 5.84
C ALA A 12 -30.02 10.84 6.74
N HIS A 13 -29.55 12.02 6.31
CA HIS A 13 -29.14 13.09 7.21
C HIS A 13 -30.30 13.47 8.14
N ARG A 14 -30.03 13.74 9.41
CA ARG A 14 -30.28 15.03 10.12
C ARG A 14 -30.38 14.88 11.64
N LEU A 15 -29.90 15.94 12.30
CA LEU A 15 -30.35 16.52 13.57
C LEU A 15 -30.31 15.64 14.84
N PHE A 16 -29.40 15.98 15.75
CA PHE A 16 -29.69 15.97 17.18
C PHE A 16 -29.20 17.26 17.82
N LEU A 17 -30.15 18.15 18.12
CA LEU A 17 -29.99 19.26 19.04
C LEU A 17 -31.30 19.45 19.82
N GLY A 18 -31.17 19.52 21.15
CA GLY A 18 -32.18 20.02 22.08
C GLY A 18 -32.80 18.93 22.98
N LEU A 19 -33.00 19.13 24.28
CA LEU A 19 -32.72 20.25 25.18
C LEU A 19 -33.06 19.73 26.59
N ALA A 20 -32.27 20.04 27.61
CA ALA A 20 -32.74 20.05 29.01
C ALA A 20 -32.37 21.40 29.62
N LEU A 21 -33.41 22.09 30.06
CA LEU A 21 -33.48 23.49 30.48
C LEU A 21 -33.43 23.57 32.01
N ALA A 22 -32.68 24.53 32.57
CA ALA A 22 -33.12 25.49 33.62
C ALA A 22 -31.94 25.99 34.46
N LEU A 23 -31.62 27.30 34.39
CA LEU A 23 -31.91 28.27 35.46
C LEU A 23 -31.45 29.71 35.09
N VAL A 24 -32.44 30.61 34.96
CA VAL A 24 -32.56 31.98 35.51
C VAL A 24 -31.76 33.18 34.93
N LEU A 25 -32.55 34.06 34.27
CA LEU A 25 -32.49 35.52 33.92
C LEU A 25 -31.98 36.48 35.05
N PRO A 26 -31.83 37.84 34.90
CA PRO A 26 -32.18 38.70 33.74
C PRO A 26 -31.29 39.95 33.39
N MET A 27 -31.50 40.43 32.15
CA MET A 27 -31.66 41.83 31.62
C MET A 27 -30.56 42.91 31.85
N LEU A 28 -30.31 43.91 30.98
CA LEU A 28 -31.20 44.89 30.33
C LEU A 28 -30.52 45.62 29.14
N LEU A 29 -31.33 45.97 28.11
CA LEU A 29 -31.43 47.23 27.31
C LEU A 29 -30.14 47.90 26.74
N GLY A 30 -30.05 48.43 25.51
CA GLY A 30 -30.97 48.74 24.42
C GLY A 30 -30.26 49.66 23.40
N CYS A 31 -30.68 49.64 22.14
CA CYS A 31 -30.32 50.66 21.11
C CYS A 31 -31.49 51.66 20.99
N PRO A 32 -31.26 52.96 20.67
CA PRO A 32 -31.14 53.38 19.27
C PRO A 32 -30.25 54.62 19.00
N ALA A 33 -30.21 55.04 17.73
CA ALA A 33 -29.23 55.90 17.07
C ALA A 33 -29.47 57.43 17.07
N ARG A 34 -28.38 58.15 16.70
CA ARG A 34 -28.24 59.41 15.89
C ARG A 34 -28.30 60.79 16.62
N PRO A 35 -27.80 61.89 15.99
CA PRO A 35 -26.40 62.31 15.76
C PRO A 35 -26.04 63.67 16.41
N GLY A 36 -24.76 64.00 16.56
CA GLY A 36 -24.34 65.36 16.97
C GLY A 36 -22.82 65.57 16.95
N ALA A 37 -22.39 66.64 16.28
CA ALA A 37 -21.00 67.01 16.05
C ALA A 37 -20.26 67.44 17.33
N GLY A 38 -18.97 67.12 17.41
CA GLY A 38 -18.03 67.70 18.38
C GLY A 38 -16.69 66.96 18.42
N LYS A 39 -15.65 67.55 17.81
CA LYS A 39 -14.24 67.13 18.03
C LYS A 39 -13.87 67.37 19.50
N PRO A 40 -13.03 66.51 20.10
CA PRO A 40 -11.63 66.91 20.30
C PRO A 40 -10.61 65.81 19.97
N LYS A 41 -9.39 66.26 19.68
CA LYS A 41 -8.18 65.47 19.46
C LYS A 41 -7.66 64.87 20.79
N ALA A 42 -7.06 63.68 20.69
CA ALA A 42 -5.81 63.21 21.32
C ALA A 42 -5.93 61.84 22.01
N GLY A 43 -5.04 60.91 21.66
CA GLY A 43 -4.77 59.70 22.45
C GLY A 43 -4.56 58.42 21.65
N THR A 44 -3.56 58.38 20.76
CA THR A 44 -3.17 57.22 19.95
C THR A 44 -2.38 56.21 20.80
N SER A 45 -2.93 55.04 21.13
CA SER A 45 -2.10 53.86 21.53
C SER A 45 -2.75 52.48 21.37
N GLU A 46 -3.61 52.25 20.37
CA GLU A 46 -4.17 50.90 20.10
C GLU A 46 -3.92 50.36 18.68
N GLN A 47 -3.33 51.15 17.76
CA GLN A 47 -3.18 50.74 16.35
C GLN A 47 -1.93 49.90 16.03
N LYS A 48 -1.05 49.60 16.99
CA LYS A 48 0.20 48.88 16.70
C LYS A 48 0.07 47.35 16.75
N THR A 49 -0.90 46.84 17.50
CA THR A 49 -1.15 45.39 17.64
C THR A 49 -1.86 44.78 16.41
N ASP A 50 -2.75 45.53 15.76
CA ASP A 50 -3.54 45.01 14.63
C ASP A 50 -2.73 44.88 13.34
N ALA A 51 -1.79 45.80 13.08
CA ALA A 51 -0.94 45.77 11.89
C ALA A 51 0.10 44.64 11.92
N ASP A 52 0.69 44.38 13.09
CA ASP A 52 1.63 43.26 13.28
C ASP A 52 0.92 41.90 13.22
N GLN A 53 -0.33 41.80 13.71
CA GLN A 53 -1.13 40.59 13.59
C GLN A 53 -1.56 40.31 12.15
N SER A 54 -2.00 41.35 11.40
CA SER A 54 -2.33 41.20 9.97
C SER A 54 -1.14 40.69 9.16
N THR A 55 0.04 41.28 9.37
CA THR A 55 1.26 40.89 8.63
C THR A 55 1.70 39.46 8.94
N ARG A 56 1.57 39.02 10.20
CA ARG A 56 1.87 37.63 10.60
C ARG A 56 0.89 36.63 9.99
N ASN A 57 -0.40 36.96 9.96
CA ASN A 57 -1.42 36.10 9.35
C ASN A 57 -1.19 35.96 7.84
N ASP A 58 -0.82 37.04 7.15
CA ASP A 58 -0.50 37.00 5.71
C ASP A 58 0.74 36.13 5.43
N THR A 59 1.77 36.24 6.26
CA THR A 59 2.99 35.42 6.14
C THR A 59 2.71 33.93 6.39
N ALA A 60 1.91 33.61 7.40
CA ALA A 60 1.54 32.22 7.71
C ALA A 60 0.70 31.59 6.60
N LYS A 61 -0.27 32.34 6.06
CA LYS A 61 -1.06 31.90 4.92
C LYS A 61 -0.20 31.68 3.67
N GLN A 62 0.69 32.63 3.36
CA GLN A 62 1.63 32.49 2.25
C GLN A 62 2.51 31.24 2.39
N ALA A 63 3.01 30.96 3.60
CA ALA A 63 3.79 29.75 3.86
C ALA A 63 2.95 28.49 3.62
N ALA A 64 1.70 28.45 4.08
CA ALA A 64 0.80 27.32 3.85
C ALA A 64 0.55 27.09 2.36
N ASP A 65 0.25 28.14 1.59
CA ASP A 65 0.01 28.05 0.13
C ASP A 65 1.25 27.52 -0.62
N ILE A 66 2.46 27.96 -0.24
CA ILE A 66 3.71 27.48 -0.84
C ILE A 66 3.95 26.00 -0.50
N LEU A 67 3.70 25.59 0.74
CA LEU A 67 3.84 24.19 1.16
C LEU A 67 2.85 23.30 0.42
N GLU A 68 1.59 23.70 0.33
CA GLU A 68 0.57 22.97 -0.44
C GLU A 68 0.98 22.82 -1.90
N GLY A 69 1.46 23.88 -2.54
CA GLY A 69 1.98 23.83 -3.90
C GLY A 69 3.18 22.89 -4.06
N ALA A 70 4.08 22.84 -3.07
CA ALA A 70 5.20 21.91 -3.07
C ALA A 70 4.73 20.45 -2.94
N LEU A 71 3.84 20.17 -1.98
CA LEU A 71 3.28 18.83 -1.76
C LEU A 71 2.47 18.34 -2.97
N HIS A 72 1.69 19.22 -3.60
CA HIS A 72 0.98 18.91 -4.85
C HIS A 72 1.96 18.49 -5.96
N GLN A 73 3.09 19.19 -6.11
CA GLN A 73 4.11 18.81 -7.09
C GLN A 73 4.84 17.51 -6.73
N LEU A 74 4.91 17.16 -5.46
CA LEU A 74 5.52 15.91 -4.97
C LEU A 74 4.55 14.73 -4.93
N GLN A 75 3.27 14.94 -5.27
CA GLN A 75 2.32 13.83 -5.37
C GLN A 75 2.86 12.78 -6.36
N PRO A 76 2.79 11.48 -6.02
CA PRO A 76 3.30 10.40 -6.86
C PRO A 76 2.81 10.44 -8.31
N GLU A 77 1.55 10.78 -8.54
CA GLU A 77 0.92 10.89 -9.87
C GLU A 77 1.36 12.11 -10.69
N ASN A 78 1.98 13.10 -10.06
CA ASN A 78 2.43 14.34 -10.69
C ASN A 78 3.94 14.34 -10.97
N LEU A 79 4.74 13.84 -10.03
CA LEU A 79 6.19 13.98 -10.05
C LEU A 79 6.85 13.25 -11.22
N GLY A 80 7.52 14.00 -12.10
CA GLY A 80 8.15 13.49 -13.32
C GLY A 80 7.21 13.38 -14.52
N ILE A 81 5.94 13.76 -14.35
CA ILE A 81 4.93 13.79 -15.41
C ILE A 81 4.47 15.23 -15.68
N ASP A 82 3.82 15.84 -14.68
CA ASP A 82 3.27 17.19 -14.76
C ASP A 82 4.09 18.20 -13.94
N SER A 83 4.99 17.71 -13.07
CA SER A 83 5.89 18.52 -12.25
C SER A 83 7.34 18.03 -12.33
N GLU A 84 8.27 18.93 -12.06
CA GLU A 84 9.70 18.62 -11.94
C GLU A 84 10.12 18.68 -10.47
N LEU A 85 10.91 17.69 -10.03
CA LEU A 85 11.44 17.60 -8.66
C LEU A 85 12.13 18.89 -8.21
N LYS A 86 12.92 19.51 -9.08
CA LYS A 86 13.66 20.73 -8.79
C LYS A 86 12.74 21.91 -8.40
N ASN A 87 11.56 21.99 -9.02
CA ASN A 87 10.60 23.06 -8.73
C ASN A 87 9.97 22.85 -7.35
N ALA A 88 9.58 21.62 -7.03
CA ALA A 88 9.06 21.28 -5.71
C ALA A 88 10.08 21.55 -4.59
N ILE A 89 11.36 21.16 -4.79
CA ILE A 89 12.45 21.46 -3.84
C ILE A 89 12.65 22.97 -3.66
N THR A 90 12.52 23.74 -4.74
CA THR A 90 12.60 25.21 -4.66
C THR A 90 11.48 25.78 -3.79
N LEU A 91 10.26 25.26 -3.94
CA LEU A 91 9.13 25.67 -3.10
C LEU A 91 9.32 25.26 -1.64
N LEU A 92 9.76 24.03 -1.35
CA LEU A 92 10.04 23.57 0.02
C LEU A 92 11.10 24.45 0.72
N ASN A 93 12.18 24.77 0.02
CA ASN A 93 13.22 25.65 0.58
C ASN A 93 12.73 27.09 0.79
N THR A 94 11.85 27.59 -0.09
CA THR A 94 11.20 28.90 0.08
C THR A 94 10.27 28.90 1.30
N TRP A 95 9.44 27.87 1.43
CA TRP A 95 8.56 27.68 2.58
C TRP A 95 9.36 27.61 3.88
N SER A 96 10.39 26.76 3.93
CA SER A 96 11.27 26.61 5.10
C SER A 96 11.91 27.93 5.51
N LYS A 97 12.42 28.70 4.54
CA LYS A 97 13.00 30.02 4.78
C LYS A 97 11.99 30.99 5.42
N ILE A 98 10.74 31.01 4.94
CA ILE A 98 9.68 31.85 5.52
C ILE A 98 9.39 31.44 6.95
N ARG A 99 9.15 30.14 7.20
CA ARG A 99 8.82 29.65 8.55
C ARG A 99 9.97 29.86 9.54
N ARG A 100 11.21 29.69 9.09
CA ARG A 100 12.42 29.89 9.89
C ARG A 100 12.69 31.34 10.32
N THR A 101 11.89 32.30 9.85
CA THR A 101 11.95 33.67 10.40
C THR A 101 11.44 33.75 11.84
N ASN A 102 10.58 32.80 12.26
CA ASN A 102 9.97 32.77 13.59
C ASN A 102 10.25 31.47 14.35
N GLU A 103 10.69 30.41 13.68
CA GLU A 103 10.88 29.08 14.24
C GLU A 103 12.27 28.53 13.94
N THR A 104 12.79 27.66 14.81
CA THR A 104 14.07 26.98 14.58
C THR A 104 13.84 25.51 14.28
N PHE A 105 14.82 24.86 13.64
CA PHE A 105 14.78 23.41 13.53
C PHE A 105 14.83 22.75 14.92
N PRO A 106 14.22 21.57 15.08
CA PRO A 106 14.43 20.72 16.25
C PRO A 106 15.92 20.43 16.48
N THR A 107 16.28 20.12 17.72
CA THR A 107 17.66 19.75 18.06
C THR A 107 17.86 18.26 17.77
N LEU A 108 18.89 17.94 16.98
CA LEU A 108 19.28 16.55 16.73
C LEU A 108 19.85 15.92 18.03
N PRO A 109 19.35 14.77 18.48
CA PRO A 109 19.94 14.07 19.62
C PRO A 109 21.40 13.66 19.34
N GLU A 110 22.31 13.94 20.29
CA GLU A 110 23.73 13.62 20.14
C GLU A 110 23.98 12.13 19.87
N LYS A 111 23.20 11.26 20.53
CA LYS A 111 23.22 9.81 20.32
C LYS A 111 22.96 9.43 18.86
N THR A 112 22.07 10.15 18.17
CA THR A 112 21.77 9.94 16.75
C THR A 112 22.97 10.30 15.87
N ALA A 113 23.59 11.46 16.10
CA ALA A 113 24.78 11.88 15.36
C ALA A 113 25.97 10.93 15.57
N ILE A 114 26.17 10.43 16.79
CA ILE A 114 27.22 9.44 17.11
C ILE A 114 26.94 8.12 16.39
N PHE A 115 25.69 7.65 16.44
CA PHE A 115 25.30 6.35 15.89
C PHE A 115 25.49 6.27 14.37
N PHE A 116 25.02 7.27 13.62
CA PHE A 116 25.19 7.28 12.15
C PHE A 116 26.60 7.67 11.69
N GLY A 117 27.43 8.17 12.61
CA GLY A 117 28.82 8.50 12.35
C GLY A 117 29.05 9.71 11.44
N PRO A 118 30.32 10.04 11.15
CA PRO A 118 30.70 11.27 10.44
C PRO A 118 30.24 11.28 8.97
N ALA A 119 30.11 10.12 8.33
CA ALA A 119 29.68 10.03 6.93
C ALA A 119 28.25 10.57 6.71
N SER A 120 27.41 10.51 7.74
CA SER A 120 26.01 10.94 7.67
C SER A 120 25.79 12.39 8.12
N ARG A 121 26.82 13.07 8.64
CA ARG A 121 26.67 14.43 9.22
C ARG A 121 26.18 15.45 8.20
N GLU A 122 26.67 15.39 6.96
CA GLU A 122 26.19 16.30 5.91
C GLU A 122 24.68 16.16 5.70
N THR A 123 24.17 14.92 5.72
CA THR A 123 22.72 14.68 5.58
C THR A 123 21.94 15.09 6.83
N LEU A 124 22.47 14.87 8.03
CA LEU A 124 21.80 15.18 9.29
C LEU A 124 21.77 16.69 9.57
N ASP A 125 22.86 17.40 9.29
CA ASP A 125 23.04 18.83 9.59
C ASP A 125 22.51 19.74 8.46
N ALA A 126 22.17 19.17 7.30
CA ALA A 126 21.64 19.93 6.17
C ALA A 126 20.36 20.68 6.54
N GLU A 127 20.40 22.00 6.34
CA GLU A 127 19.30 22.93 6.61
C GLU A 127 18.38 23.18 5.41
N VAL A 128 18.74 22.65 4.25
CA VAL A 128 18.00 22.79 2.99
C VAL A 128 17.52 21.42 2.53
N TYR A 129 16.36 21.41 1.87
CA TYR A 129 15.82 20.23 1.22
C TYR A 129 16.57 19.98 -0.09
N ASP A 130 16.92 18.73 -0.35
CA ASP A 130 17.56 18.28 -1.59
C ASP A 130 16.64 17.37 -2.43
N ASN A 131 17.14 16.87 -3.57
CA ASN A 131 16.38 15.98 -4.44
C ASN A 131 15.99 14.65 -3.77
N ALA A 132 16.81 14.12 -2.86
CA ALA A 132 16.51 12.89 -2.16
C ALA A 132 15.44 13.10 -1.07
N ASP A 133 15.36 14.30 -0.46
CA ASP A 133 14.24 14.67 0.41
C ASP A 133 12.93 14.70 -0.37
N GLY A 134 12.92 15.28 -1.58
CA GLY A 134 11.71 15.31 -2.39
C GLY A 134 11.24 13.93 -2.83
N LYS A 135 12.17 13.02 -3.19
CA LYS A 135 11.83 11.61 -3.48
C LYS A 135 11.28 10.91 -2.24
N HIS A 136 11.92 11.07 -1.09
CA HIS A 136 11.41 10.53 0.18
C HIS A 136 10.00 11.05 0.49
N ILE A 137 9.76 12.36 0.36
CA ILE A 137 8.44 12.96 0.60
C ILE A 137 7.39 12.38 -0.34
N ARG A 138 7.69 12.22 -1.65
CA ARG A 138 6.80 11.54 -2.60
C ARG A 138 6.48 10.12 -2.12
N ASP A 139 7.50 9.37 -1.71
CA ASP A 139 7.36 7.97 -1.33
C ASP A 139 6.46 7.82 -0.11
N VAL A 140 6.66 8.65 0.92
CA VAL A 140 5.84 8.60 2.13
C VAL A 140 4.39 9.05 1.90
N ILE A 141 4.14 9.98 0.97
CA ILE A 141 2.77 10.35 0.57
C ILE A 141 2.05 9.12 0.01
N LEU A 142 2.70 8.36 -0.88
CA LEU A 142 2.13 7.11 -1.41
C LEU A 142 1.87 6.11 -0.27
N PHE A 143 2.85 5.89 0.61
CA PHE A 143 2.69 4.92 1.69
C PHE A 143 1.61 5.32 2.69
N ASP A 144 1.39 6.61 2.94
CA ASP A 144 0.32 7.12 3.80
C ASP A 144 -1.07 6.85 3.18
N GLN A 145 -1.23 7.14 1.89
CA GLN A 145 -2.44 6.80 1.13
C GLN A 145 -2.70 5.29 1.12
N VAL A 146 -1.64 4.48 0.97
CA VAL A 146 -1.73 3.02 1.04
C VAL A 146 -2.17 2.57 2.44
N ALA A 147 -1.50 3.06 3.48
CA ALA A 147 -1.80 2.75 4.86
C ALA A 147 -3.27 3.05 5.20
N ALA A 148 -3.76 4.23 4.80
CA ALA A 148 -5.10 4.69 5.10
C ALA A 148 -6.18 3.74 4.56
N HIS A 149 -6.11 3.34 3.29
CA HIS A 149 -7.15 2.50 2.69
C HIS A 149 -6.99 1.01 3.05
N VAL A 150 -5.76 0.47 3.12
CA VAL A 150 -5.53 -0.96 3.44
C VAL A 150 -5.95 -1.28 4.88
N ALA A 151 -5.71 -0.36 5.82
CA ALA A 151 -6.12 -0.52 7.21
C ALA A 151 -7.61 -0.20 7.45
N SER A 152 -8.32 0.33 6.44
CA SER A 152 -9.71 0.78 6.60
C SER A 152 -10.65 -0.34 7.00
N GLY A 153 -11.38 -0.16 8.10
CA GLY A 153 -12.34 -1.14 8.62
C GLY A 153 -11.72 -2.35 9.33
N ALA A 154 -10.44 -2.33 9.65
CA ALA A 154 -9.84 -3.29 10.59
C ALA A 154 -10.33 -3.03 12.03
N THR A 155 -10.51 -4.07 12.84
CA THR A 155 -11.00 -3.94 14.21
C THR A 155 -9.91 -3.76 15.27
N GLY A 156 -8.64 -3.92 14.89
CA GLY A 156 -7.49 -3.78 15.78
C GLY A 156 -6.16 -3.90 15.04
N ASP A 157 -5.06 -3.69 15.75
CA ASP A 157 -3.73 -3.57 15.14
C ASP A 157 -3.25 -4.88 14.51
N VAL A 158 -3.55 -6.04 15.09
CA VAL A 158 -3.23 -7.34 14.48
C VAL A 158 -3.86 -7.48 13.09
N GLU A 159 -5.14 -7.10 12.95
CA GLU A 159 -5.83 -7.14 11.65
C GLU A 159 -5.25 -6.09 10.69
N ARG A 160 -4.93 -4.87 11.17
CA ARG A 160 -4.27 -3.84 10.34
C ARG A 160 -2.95 -4.38 9.77
N VAL A 161 -2.10 -4.98 10.60
CA VAL A 161 -0.81 -5.54 10.19
C VAL A 161 -0.99 -6.68 9.20
N ASN A 162 -1.89 -7.64 9.47
CA ASN A 162 -2.18 -8.73 8.53
C ASN A 162 -2.67 -8.22 7.17
N ARG A 163 -3.57 -7.22 7.15
CA ARG A 163 -4.05 -6.61 5.90
C ARG A 163 -2.91 -6.01 5.10
N VAL A 164 -2.03 -5.25 5.74
CA VAL A 164 -0.85 -4.68 5.08
C VAL A 164 0.07 -5.79 4.55
N PHE A 165 0.32 -6.82 5.36
CA PHE A 165 1.17 -7.94 4.95
C PHE A 165 0.62 -8.63 3.69
N PHE A 166 -0.67 -9.00 3.68
CA PHE A 166 -1.30 -9.62 2.52
C PHE A 166 -1.42 -8.67 1.31
N TYR A 167 -1.62 -7.38 1.54
CA TYR A 167 -1.57 -6.37 0.48
C TYR A 167 -0.19 -6.35 -0.20
N CYS A 168 0.90 -6.37 0.57
CA CYS A 168 2.27 -6.45 0.04
C CYS A 168 2.51 -7.75 -0.74
N LEU A 169 1.95 -8.88 -0.29
CA LEU A 169 2.05 -10.14 -1.04
C LEU A 169 1.39 -10.08 -2.42
N ARG A 170 0.22 -9.46 -2.51
CA ARG A 170 -0.56 -9.34 -3.76
C ARG A 170 0.02 -8.29 -4.70
N ASN A 171 0.62 -7.24 -4.16
CA ASN A 171 1.15 -6.12 -4.95
C ASN A 171 2.64 -6.21 -5.25
N VAL A 172 3.44 -6.97 -4.48
CA VAL A 172 4.89 -7.13 -4.70
C VAL A 172 5.23 -8.61 -4.89
N GLY A 173 5.34 -9.02 -6.15
CA GLY A 173 5.74 -10.37 -6.54
C GLY A 173 7.24 -10.62 -6.33
N LEU A 174 7.60 -11.80 -5.81
CA LEU A 174 9.01 -12.19 -5.64
C LEU A 174 9.67 -12.44 -7.00
N ALA A 175 10.77 -11.76 -7.27
CA ALA A 175 11.65 -12.02 -8.41
C ALA A 175 12.02 -13.51 -8.48
N GLY A 176 12.03 -14.08 -9.69
CA GLY A 176 12.47 -15.46 -9.90
C GLY A 176 13.98 -15.60 -9.72
N GLU A 177 14.48 -16.82 -9.51
CA GLU A 177 15.92 -17.11 -9.31
C GLU A 177 16.79 -16.69 -10.51
N GLU A 178 16.20 -16.62 -11.71
CA GLU A 178 16.88 -16.22 -12.96
C GLU A 178 16.77 -14.72 -13.25
N GLU A 179 15.98 -13.97 -12.47
CA GLU A 179 15.82 -12.53 -12.64
C GLU A 179 17.00 -11.78 -11.99
N GLU A 180 17.59 -10.84 -12.73
CA GLU A 180 18.62 -9.97 -12.18
C GLU A 180 18.03 -9.06 -11.10
N GLU A 181 18.68 -9.04 -9.93
CA GLU A 181 18.29 -8.18 -8.83
C GLU A 181 18.65 -6.72 -9.13
N LEU A 182 17.61 -5.89 -9.28
CA LEU A 182 17.80 -4.45 -9.46
C LEU A 182 17.77 -3.72 -8.11
N PRO A 183 18.51 -2.60 -7.97
CA PRO A 183 18.51 -1.81 -6.75
C PRO A 183 17.24 -0.94 -6.66
N LEU A 184 16.11 -1.59 -6.38
CA LEU A 184 14.81 -0.94 -6.23
C LEU A 184 14.67 -0.36 -4.81
N GLY A 185 14.17 0.87 -4.70
CA GLY A 185 13.64 1.38 -3.43
C GLY A 185 12.26 0.79 -3.13
N PRO A 186 11.73 0.97 -1.90
CA PRO A 186 10.39 0.50 -1.55
C PRO A 186 9.30 1.04 -2.50
N PHE A 187 9.39 2.33 -2.88
CA PHE A 187 8.47 2.92 -3.85
C PHE A 187 8.50 2.18 -5.18
N ASP A 188 9.69 1.93 -5.73
CA ASP A 188 9.85 1.27 -7.02
C ASP A 188 9.34 -0.17 -6.96
N ALA A 189 9.64 -0.91 -5.88
CA ALA A 189 9.19 -2.27 -5.68
C ALA A 189 7.66 -2.37 -5.60
N LEU A 190 7.00 -1.45 -4.88
CA LEU A 190 5.55 -1.36 -4.82
C LEU A 190 4.95 -0.95 -6.18
N PHE A 191 5.52 0.06 -6.81
CA PHE A 191 5.03 0.59 -8.08
C PHE A 191 5.09 -0.43 -9.21
N LEU A 192 6.29 -0.97 -9.45
CA LEU A 192 6.53 -2.02 -10.44
C LEU A 192 5.83 -3.32 -10.08
N GLY A 193 5.55 -3.49 -8.78
CA GLY A 193 4.93 -4.67 -8.18
C GLY A 193 5.83 -5.89 -8.14
N ARG A 194 7.15 -5.69 -8.13
CA ARG A 194 8.16 -6.74 -8.23
C ARG A 194 9.35 -6.40 -7.35
N GLY A 195 9.94 -7.40 -6.71
CA GLY A 195 11.18 -7.22 -5.95
C GLY A 195 11.63 -8.52 -5.29
N THR A 196 12.74 -8.46 -4.58
CA THR A 196 13.20 -9.52 -3.67
C THR A 196 12.30 -9.60 -2.43
N ALA A 197 12.51 -10.61 -1.58
CA ALA A 197 11.84 -10.67 -0.30
C ALA A 197 12.20 -9.50 0.63
N ALA A 198 13.44 -8.98 0.52
CA ALA A 198 13.85 -7.79 1.25
C ALA A 198 13.10 -6.54 0.75
N ASP A 199 12.97 -6.35 -0.56
CA ASP A 199 12.22 -5.20 -1.11
C ASP A 199 10.75 -5.24 -0.68
N ARG A 200 10.11 -6.43 -0.71
CA ARG A 200 8.75 -6.63 -0.19
C ARG A 200 8.66 -6.30 1.29
N ALA A 201 9.62 -6.73 2.10
CA ALA A 201 9.64 -6.42 3.52
C ALA A 201 9.82 -4.92 3.77
N ALA A 202 10.64 -4.25 2.97
CA ALA A 202 10.82 -2.80 3.06
C ALA A 202 9.51 -2.06 2.78
N VAL A 203 8.74 -2.49 1.77
CA VAL A 203 7.37 -1.97 1.53
C VAL A 203 6.44 -2.21 2.71
N PHE A 204 6.46 -3.43 3.28
CA PHE A 204 5.63 -3.76 4.45
C PHE A 204 5.95 -2.84 5.63
N LEU A 205 7.24 -2.66 5.93
CA LEU A 205 7.72 -1.82 7.02
C LEU A 205 7.42 -0.33 6.81
N GLU A 206 7.53 0.19 5.59
CA GLU A 206 7.16 1.58 5.28
C GLU A 206 5.66 1.85 5.51
N ILE A 207 4.78 0.93 5.10
CA ILE A 207 3.35 1.11 5.32
C ILE A 207 3.01 1.02 6.83
N LEU A 208 3.63 0.09 7.56
CA LEU A 208 3.46 0.01 9.03
C LEU A 208 3.95 1.28 9.73
N ARG A 209 5.03 1.88 9.23
CA ARG A 209 5.55 3.14 9.74
C ARG A 209 4.49 4.23 9.63
N GLN A 210 3.81 4.37 8.49
CA GLN A 210 2.70 5.32 8.31
C GLN A 210 1.52 5.05 9.24
N LEU A 211 1.28 3.79 9.58
CA LEU A 211 0.27 3.39 10.58
C LEU A 211 0.69 3.64 12.03
N ARG A 212 1.90 4.16 12.28
CA ARG A 212 2.53 4.31 13.60
C ARG A 212 2.66 2.98 14.36
N ILE A 213 2.83 1.88 13.63
CA ILE A 213 3.06 0.56 14.21
C ILE A 213 4.56 0.28 14.13
N ASP A 214 5.19 0.13 15.29
CA ASP A 214 6.63 -0.14 15.35
C ASP A 214 6.94 -1.56 14.86
N ALA A 215 7.94 -1.66 14.00
CA ALA A 215 8.40 -2.93 13.45
C ALA A 215 9.91 -2.91 13.24
N CYS A 216 10.51 -4.10 13.21
CA CYS A 216 11.94 -4.30 13.06
C CYS A 216 12.23 -5.57 12.26
N VAL A 217 13.45 -5.66 11.73
CA VAL A 217 13.95 -6.93 11.20
C VAL A 217 14.57 -7.73 12.35
N LEU A 218 14.23 -9.00 12.45
CA LEU A 218 14.80 -9.93 13.42
C LEU A 218 15.86 -10.79 12.73
N ALA A 219 17.11 -10.69 13.17
CA ALA A 219 18.23 -11.47 12.65
C ALA A 219 19.32 -11.66 13.72
N GLU A 220 20.21 -12.64 13.54
CA GLU A 220 21.34 -12.87 14.46
C GLU A 220 22.40 -11.76 14.39
N SER A 221 22.64 -11.18 13.21
CA SER A 221 23.65 -10.13 13.00
C SER A 221 23.24 -9.16 11.88
N PRO A 222 23.62 -7.87 11.98
CA PRO A 222 23.46 -6.90 10.89
C PRO A 222 24.44 -7.12 9.73
N ALA A 223 25.57 -7.80 9.97
CA ALA A 223 26.78 -7.73 9.13
C ALA A 223 27.01 -8.92 8.19
N ALA A 224 26.25 -10.00 8.30
CA ALA A 224 26.21 -10.98 7.23
C ALA A 224 25.49 -10.31 6.04
N SER A 225 25.81 -10.69 4.80
CA SER A 225 24.74 -10.74 3.78
C SER A 225 23.52 -11.24 4.53
N VAL A 226 22.39 -10.55 4.46
CA VAL A 226 21.19 -11.10 5.07
C VAL A 226 20.92 -12.38 4.28
N ASP A 227 21.55 -13.47 4.72
CA ASP A 227 21.30 -14.84 4.37
C ASP A 227 19.80 -15.03 4.61
N ASP A 228 19.20 -16.08 4.07
CA ASP A 228 17.76 -16.32 4.21
C ASP A 228 17.33 -16.61 5.67
N GLN A 229 18.02 -16.09 6.70
CA GLN A 229 17.79 -16.26 8.12
C GLN A 229 17.38 -14.98 8.85
N TRP A 230 16.31 -14.35 8.40
CA TRP A 230 15.69 -13.19 9.06
C TRP A 230 14.17 -13.25 9.04
N LEU A 231 13.52 -12.55 9.95
CA LEU A 231 12.06 -12.41 10.02
C LEU A 231 11.69 -10.94 10.25
N ILE A 232 10.41 -10.59 10.14
CA ILE A 232 9.90 -9.29 10.56
C ILE A 232 9.19 -9.44 11.91
N GLY A 233 9.60 -8.63 12.88
CA GLY A 233 8.94 -8.51 14.18
C GLY A 233 8.12 -7.23 14.24
N VAL A 234 6.83 -7.33 14.54
CA VAL A 234 5.90 -6.19 14.64
C VAL A 234 5.41 -6.06 16.07
N LEU A 235 5.56 -4.88 16.66
CA LEU A 235 5.24 -4.62 18.05
C LEU A 235 3.75 -4.24 18.15
N VAL A 236 2.95 -5.12 18.76
CA VAL A 236 1.51 -4.92 18.97
C VAL A 236 1.17 -5.35 20.39
N GLU A 237 0.53 -4.46 21.16
CA GLU A 237 0.03 -4.76 22.51
C GLU A 237 1.10 -5.38 23.45
N GLY A 238 2.35 -4.93 23.33
CA GLY A 238 3.46 -5.44 24.14
C GLY A 238 3.97 -6.83 23.73
N LYS A 239 3.55 -7.34 22.57
CA LYS A 239 4.05 -8.58 21.94
C LYS A 239 4.81 -8.25 20.66
N VAL A 240 5.67 -9.19 20.23
CA VAL A 240 6.38 -9.12 18.94
C VAL A 240 5.79 -10.18 18.02
N LEU A 241 4.85 -9.80 17.18
CA LEU A 241 4.25 -10.69 16.18
C LEU A 241 5.23 -10.96 15.05
N VAL A 242 5.30 -12.20 14.56
CA VAL A 242 6.36 -12.62 13.64
C VAL A 242 5.82 -12.92 12.24
N TYR A 243 6.45 -12.34 11.23
CA TYR A 243 6.09 -12.46 9.82
C TYR A 243 7.29 -12.91 8.99
N ASP A 244 7.02 -13.77 8.01
CA ASP A 244 8.00 -14.25 7.04
C ASP A 244 7.65 -13.76 5.62
N PRO A 245 8.28 -12.68 5.13
CA PRO A 245 8.04 -12.16 3.78
C PRO A 245 8.64 -13.04 2.66
N ILE A 246 9.60 -13.92 2.97
CA ILE A 246 10.17 -14.90 2.03
C ILE A 246 9.13 -15.98 1.76
N LEU A 247 8.64 -16.61 2.83
CA LEU A 247 7.58 -17.62 2.72
C LEU A 247 6.24 -16.99 2.33
N GLY A 248 6.00 -15.74 2.69
CA GLY A 248 4.76 -15.04 2.44
C GLY A 248 3.66 -15.39 3.46
N LEU A 249 4.02 -15.55 4.73
CA LEU A 249 3.06 -15.87 5.80
C LEU A 249 3.30 -15.02 7.06
N PRO A 250 2.23 -14.56 7.74
CA PRO A 250 2.32 -14.40 9.18
C PRO A 250 2.57 -15.78 9.79
N ILE A 251 3.52 -15.91 10.72
CA ILE A 251 3.84 -17.22 11.29
C ILE A 251 2.67 -17.67 12.18
N PRO A 252 2.00 -18.79 11.91
CA PRO A 252 0.84 -19.22 12.70
C PRO A 252 1.26 -19.87 14.02
N PRO A 253 0.45 -19.79 15.09
CA PRO A 253 0.71 -20.47 16.36
C PRO A 253 0.30 -21.95 16.27
N GLY A 254 1.18 -22.78 15.72
CA GLY A 254 1.00 -24.25 15.64
C GLY A 254 -0.17 -24.74 14.79
N THR A 255 -0.87 -23.84 14.11
CA THR A 255 -1.98 -24.15 13.21
C THR A 255 -1.50 -24.23 11.77
N SER A 256 -2.24 -24.96 10.93
CA SER A 256 -1.92 -25.04 9.51
C SER A 256 -2.03 -23.65 8.86
N PRO A 257 -1.06 -23.26 8.02
CA PRO A 257 -1.04 -21.94 7.44
C PRO A 257 -2.23 -21.73 6.50
N THR A 258 -2.68 -20.47 6.43
CA THR A 258 -3.77 -20.03 5.56
C THR A 258 -3.41 -18.69 4.91
N LEU A 259 -4.20 -18.26 3.93
CA LEU A 259 -4.08 -16.93 3.30
C LEU A 259 -5.18 -15.96 3.78
N LEU A 260 -5.88 -16.31 4.86
CA LEU A 260 -6.93 -15.47 5.43
C LEU A 260 -6.31 -14.34 6.24
N VAL A 261 -6.81 -13.11 6.02
CA VAL A 261 -6.38 -11.91 6.74
C VAL A 261 -6.55 -12.04 8.26
N LYS A 262 -7.60 -12.71 8.73
CA LYS A 262 -7.91 -12.84 10.17
C LYS A 262 -7.23 -14.03 10.85
N GLN A 263 -6.19 -14.60 10.23
CA GLN A 263 -5.48 -15.71 10.86
C GLN A 263 -4.68 -15.24 12.08
N PRO A 264 -4.57 -16.09 13.12
CA PRO A 264 -3.74 -15.78 14.28
C PRO A 264 -2.26 -15.75 13.88
N VAL A 265 -1.49 -14.92 14.58
CA VAL A 265 -0.04 -14.75 14.37
C VAL A 265 0.67 -15.07 15.68
N ALA A 266 1.66 -15.94 15.62
CA ALA A 266 2.50 -16.27 16.75
C ALA A 266 3.39 -15.08 17.11
N ASP A 267 3.56 -14.85 18.41
CA ASP A 267 4.57 -13.92 18.89
C ASP A 267 5.94 -14.61 19.08
N LEU A 268 6.99 -13.80 19.17
CA LEU A 268 8.37 -14.28 19.27
C LEU A 268 8.59 -15.17 20.51
N ALA A 269 7.93 -14.88 21.63
CA ALA A 269 8.09 -15.67 22.84
C ALA A 269 7.42 -17.04 22.70
N GLU A 270 6.24 -17.07 22.06
CA GLU A 270 5.56 -18.33 21.73
C GLU A 270 6.42 -19.19 20.78
N LEU A 271 7.03 -18.61 19.74
CA LEU A 271 7.88 -19.35 18.82
C LEU A 271 9.17 -19.89 19.47
N GLN A 272 9.72 -19.17 20.46
CA GLN A 272 10.84 -19.66 21.25
C GLN A 272 10.43 -20.80 22.19
N ALA A 273 9.21 -20.77 22.72
CA ALA A 273 8.67 -21.85 23.55
C ALA A 273 8.24 -23.08 22.74
N HIS A 274 7.85 -22.88 21.48
CA HIS A 274 7.30 -23.91 20.58
C HIS A 274 8.08 -24.00 19.25
N PRO A 275 9.37 -24.39 19.28
CA PRO A 275 10.19 -24.48 18.08
C PRO A 275 9.64 -25.47 17.02
N GLU A 276 8.81 -26.43 17.42
CA GLU A 276 8.13 -27.36 16.53
C GLU A 276 7.17 -26.67 15.55
N TRP A 277 6.66 -25.47 15.89
CA TRP A 277 5.79 -24.70 14.98
C TRP A 277 6.55 -24.22 13.74
N LEU A 278 7.83 -23.87 13.89
CA LEU A 278 8.67 -23.54 12.74
C LEU A 278 8.99 -24.78 11.90
N ALA A 279 9.23 -25.92 12.55
CA ALA A 279 9.46 -27.17 11.85
C ALA A 279 8.26 -27.59 10.98
N ALA A 280 7.03 -27.28 11.44
CA ALA A 280 5.79 -27.51 10.67
C ALA A 280 5.67 -26.65 9.40
N LEU A 281 6.48 -25.60 9.25
CA LEU A 281 6.59 -24.79 8.03
C LEU A 281 7.55 -25.39 6.99
N SER A 282 8.07 -26.60 7.24
CA SER A 282 8.85 -27.34 6.26
C SER A 282 7.94 -27.86 5.15
N ALA A 283 8.04 -27.25 3.97
CA ALA A 283 7.24 -27.63 2.80
C ALA A 283 7.40 -29.11 2.40
N ARG A 284 8.60 -29.68 2.63
CA ARG A 284 8.94 -31.07 2.36
C ARG A 284 9.96 -31.58 3.37
N LYS A 285 10.05 -32.90 3.56
CA LYS A 285 11.03 -33.53 4.48
C LYS A 285 12.49 -33.28 4.08
N ASP A 286 12.76 -33.16 2.78
CA ASP A 286 14.09 -32.88 2.20
C ASP A 286 14.40 -31.37 2.10
N GLN A 287 13.45 -30.51 2.46
CA GLN A 287 13.59 -29.06 2.42
C GLN A 287 13.04 -28.47 3.72
N PRO A 288 13.84 -28.52 4.80
CA PRO A 288 13.43 -27.98 6.10
C PRO A 288 13.18 -26.47 5.99
N TYR A 289 12.37 -25.96 6.90
CA TYR A 289 12.21 -24.52 7.04
C TYR A 289 13.54 -23.84 7.37
N ARG A 290 13.75 -22.65 6.80
CA ARG A 290 15.04 -21.92 6.82
C ARG A 290 15.48 -21.42 8.20
N ILE A 291 14.53 -21.26 9.13
CA ILE A 291 14.79 -20.83 10.50
C ILE A 291 14.62 -22.00 11.44
N GLU A 292 15.68 -22.29 12.20
CA GLU A 292 15.64 -23.26 13.29
C GLU A 292 15.21 -22.57 14.59
N GLY A 293 14.56 -23.31 15.48
CA GLY A 293 14.13 -22.80 16.79
C GLY A 293 15.28 -22.25 17.63
N GLU A 294 16.46 -22.87 17.57
CA GLU A 294 17.66 -22.40 18.28
C GLU A 294 18.15 -21.04 17.76
N SER A 295 18.00 -20.77 16.46
CA SER A 295 18.38 -19.49 15.86
C SER A 295 17.52 -18.34 16.36
N LEU A 296 16.23 -18.56 16.65
CA LEU A 296 15.33 -17.52 17.17
C LEU A 296 15.79 -16.94 18.52
N ALA A 297 16.47 -17.71 19.37
CA ALA A 297 17.00 -17.21 20.64
C ALA A 297 18.14 -16.18 20.43
N LYS A 298 18.82 -16.26 19.28
CA LYS A 298 19.91 -15.36 18.91
C LYS A 298 19.43 -14.11 18.16
N PHE A 299 18.19 -14.10 17.69
CA PHE A 299 17.65 -12.98 16.94
C PHE A 299 17.63 -11.70 17.79
N ARG A 300 18.03 -10.60 17.18
CA ARG A 300 18.04 -9.26 17.73
C ARG A 300 17.29 -8.32 16.78
N PRO A 301 16.67 -7.25 17.31
CA PRO A 301 15.98 -6.30 16.46
C PRO A 301 17.01 -5.43 15.72
N LEU A 302 16.77 -5.23 14.43
CA LEU A 302 17.44 -4.26 13.59
C LEU A 302 16.43 -3.16 13.24
N ALA A 303 16.78 -1.92 13.56
CA ALA A 303 15.97 -0.76 13.24
C ALA A 303 15.86 -0.58 11.73
N VAL A 304 14.68 -0.21 11.28
CA VAL A 304 14.40 0.13 9.89
C VAL A 304 14.41 1.65 9.82
N THR A 305 15.55 2.22 9.44
CA THR A 305 15.72 3.67 9.34
C THR A 305 16.88 4.04 8.42
N GLU A 306 16.90 5.30 7.99
CA GLU A 306 18.06 5.96 7.40
C GLU A 306 18.40 7.23 8.17
N ALA A 307 19.64 7.74 8.00
CA ALA A 307 20.06 8.98 8.65
C ALA A 307 19.12 10.15 8.31
N ARG A 308 18.69 10.23 7.05
CA ARG A 308 17.79 11.28 6.54
C ARG A 308 16.49 11.37 7.32
N TRP A 309 15.91 10.25 7.75
CA TRP A 309 14.62 10.25 8.47
C TRP A 309 14.71 10.93 9.84
N SER A 310 15.90 10.94 10.43
CA SER A 310 16.20 11.63 11.69
C SER A 310 16.72 13.06 11.48
N ALA A 311 16.76 13.58 10.24
CA ALA A 311 17.23 14.93 9.99
C ALA A 311 16.22 15.97 10.52
N PRO A 312 16.66 16.99 11.30
CA PRO A 312 15.75 17.98 11.89
C PRO A 312 14.86 18.72 10.90
N ARG A 313 15.32 18.91 9.66
CA ARG A 313 14.48 19.53 8.61
C ARG A 313 13.24 18.70 8.30
N LEU A 314 13.32 17.37 8.28
CA LEU A 314 12.15 16.53 8.02
C LEU A 314 11.18 16.53 9.21
N GLU A 315 11.70 16.55 10.44
CA GLU A 315 10.86 16.70 11.63
C GLU A 315 10.13 18.05 11.63
N PHE A 316 10.84 19.11 11.23
CA PHE A 316 10.26 20.43 11.02
C PHE A 316 9.17 20.43 9.94
N LEU A 317 9.38 19.75 8.81
CA LEU A 317 8.33 19.53 7.81
C LEU A 317 7.13 18.81 8.42
N GLN A 318 7.35 17.68 9.09
CA GLN A 318 6.30 16.87 9.70
C GLN A 318 5.40 17.67 10.64
N SER A 319 5.97 18.57 11.43
CA SER A 319 5.20 19.43 12.34
C SER A 319 4.23 20.39 11.65
N SER A 320 4.40 20.63 10.34
CA SER A 320 3.55 21.49 9.52
C SER A 320 2.52 20.72 8.68
N LEU A 321 2.61 19.39 8.67
CA LEU A 321 1.72 18.52 7.93
C LEU A 321 0.41 18.30 8.70
N THR A 322 -0.73 18.52 8.05
CA THR A 322 -2.06 18.38 8.66
C THR A 322 -3.07 17.79 7.69
N GLY A 323 -4.20 17.28 8.22
CA GLY A 323 -5.32 16.78 7.40
C GLY A 323 -4.89 15.66 6.46
N GLY A 324 -5.26 15.77 5.18
CA GLY A 324 -4.92 14.78 4.14
C GLY A 324 -3.43 14.73 3.74
N ASN A 325 -2.58 15.56 4.34
CA ASN A 325 -1.13 15.57 4.11
C ASN A 325 -0.34 15.08 5.33
N SER A 326 -0.96 14.34 6.27
CA SER A 326 -0.35 13.96 7.56
C SER A 326 0.69 12.84 7.49
N ALA A 327 1.25 12.55 6.32
CA ALA A 327 2.24 11.50 6.12
C ALA A 327 3.44 11.69 7.06
N LEU A 328 3.93 10.58 7.62
CA LEU A 328 5.13 10.58 8.44
C LEU A 328 6.36 10.72 7.54
N VAL A 329 6.91 11.93 7.48
CA VAL A 329 8.15 12.23 6.74
C VAL A 329 9.40 12.04 7.61
N SER A 330 9.27 12.07 8.93
CA SER A 330 10.38 11.94 9.88
C SER A 330 10.17 10.81 10.87
N GLN A 331 11.26 10.17 11.25
CA GLN A 331 11.31 9.18 12.30
C GLN A 331 12.67 9.26 13.00
N PRO A 332 12.77 9.99 14.11
CA PRO A 332 13.98 10.02 14.92
C PRO A 332 14.32 8.60 15.41
N LEU A 333 15.57 8.17 15.20
CA LEU A 333 16.04 6.87 15.68
C LEU A 333 16.07 6.83 17.21
N PHE A 334 16.62 7.87 17.83
CA PHE A 334 16.58 8.08 19.27
C PHE A 334 15.73 9.28 19.60
N GLY A 335 15.08 9.20 20.76
CA GLY A 335 14.14 10.18 21.24
C GLY A 335 14.79 11.42 21.83
N SER A 336 13.92 12.39 22.07
CA SER A 336 14.20 13.51 22.95
C SER A 336 13.77 13.16 24.39
N PRO A 337 14.05 14.01 25.38
CA PRO A 337 13.53 13.80 26.74
C PRO A 337 11.99 13.71 26.83
N THR A 338 11.26 14.20 25.82
CA THR A 338 9.80 14.26 25.82
C THR A 338 9.13 13.24 24.90
N GLU A 339 9.84 12.72 23.90
CA GLU A 339 9.28 11.76 22.94
C GLU A 339 10.29 10.67 22.60
N PRO A 340 9.93 9.38 22.76
CA PRO A 340 10.84 8.26 22.46
C PRO A 340 11.03 8.08 20.95
N GLY A 341 12.26 7.82 20.53
CA GLY A 341 12.60 7.49 19.15
C GLY A 341 12.23 6.05 18.80
N LEU A 342 12.40 5.67 17.53
CA LEU A 342 12.12 4.30 17.07
C LEU A 342 12.86 3.25 17.90
N TRP A 343 14.15 3.43 18.14
CA TRP A 343 14.96 2.47 18.90
C TRP A 343 14.50 2.38 20.35
N ASP A 344 14.17 3.51 20.97
CA ASP A 344 13.71 3.53 22.36
C ASP A 344 12.38 2.78 22.51
N ARG A 345 11.46 2.91 21.55
CA ARG A 345 10.20 2.14 21.53
C ARG A 345 10.41 0.65 21.28
N ILE A 346 11.29 0.29 20.35
CA ILE A 346 11.65 -1.13 20.08
C ILE A 346 12.25 -1.77 21.34
N THR A 347 13.21 -1.09 21.97
CA THR A 347 13.93 -1.62 23.15
C THR A 347 13.17 -1.49 24.45
N ALA A 348 12.05 -0.77 24.50
CA ALA A 348 11.15 -0.82 25.64
C ALA A 348 10.60 -2.26 25.88
N TYR A 349 10.65 -3.13 24.87
CA TYR A 349 10.28 -4.53 25.00
C TYR A 349 11.33 -5.33 25.80
N THR A 350 10.87 -6.10 26.80
CA THR A 350 11.72 -6.70 27.85
C THR A 350 12.90 -7.55 27.33
N PRO A 351 12.74 -8.42 26.32
CA PRO A 351 13.85 -9.18 25.75
C PRO A 351 14.97 -8.33 25.12
N TRP A 352 14.73 -7.05 24.84
CA TRP A 352 15.66 -6.18 24.11
C TRP A 352 16.03 -4.90 24.86
N LYS A 353 15.69 -4.80 26.14
CA LYS A 353 15.98 -3.61 26.97
C LYS A 353 17.45 -3.18 26.93
N ASP A 354 18.35 -4.15 26.89
CA ASP A 354 19.79 -3.94 26.86
C ASP A 354 20.41 -4.21 25.47
N ALA A 355 19.59 -4.24 24.42
CA ALA A 355 20.08 -4.49 23.06
C ALA A 355 20.90 -3.31 22.54
N THR A 356 22.04 -3.62 21.94
CA THR A 356 22.84 -2.62 21.22
C THR A 356 22.09 -2.15 19.97
N PRO A 357 21.98 -0.82 19.74
CA PRO A 357 21.43 -0.27 18.51
C PRO A 357 22.08 -0.85 17.25
N ALA A 358 21.24 -1.27 16.31
CA ALA A 358 21.65 -1.75 15.00
C ALA A 358 20.60 -1.38 13.94
N ILE A 359 21.04 -1.19 12.69
CA ILE A 359 20.18 -0.89 11.55
C ILE A 359 20.14 -2.08 10.59
N TRP A 360 19.00 -2.28 9.95
CA TRP A 360 18.89 -3.19 8.83
C TRP A 360 19.57 -2.60 7.58
N PRO A 361 20.65 -3.20 7.05
CA PRO A 361 21.49 -2.56 6.04
C PRO A 361 20.88 -2.53 4.63
N HIS A 362 19.64 -2.99 4.44
CA HIS A 362 19.05 -3.11 3.10
C HIS A 362 18.91 -1.76 2.39
N PHE A 363 18.40 -0.73 3.07
CA PHE A 363 18.23 0.62 2.53
C PHE A 363 19.57 1.25 2.12
N GLU A 364 20.57 1.21 3.01
CA GLU A 364 21.91 1.71 2.71
C GLU A 364 22.54 0.96 1.53
N ARG A 365 22.45 -0.38 1.50
CA ARG A 365 22.95 -1.18 0.37
C ARG A 365 22.27 -0.80 -0.95
N ARG A 366 20.95 -0.59 -0.96
CA ARG A 366 20.21 -0.16 -2.14
C ARG A 366 20.67 1.21 -2.64
N GLN A 367 20.84 2.16 -1.73
CA GLN A 367 21.37 3.48 -2.09
C GLN A 367 22.78 3.38 -2.69
N GLN A 368 23.68 2.63 -2.06
CA GLN A 368 25.05 2.42 -2.56
C GLN A 368 25.09 1.72 -3.92
N GLN A 369 24.17 0.77 -4.18
CA GLN A 369 24.02 0.12 -5.48
C GLN A 369 23.50 1.10 -6.53
N LEU A 370 22.57 1.99 -6.17
CA LEU A 370 22.03 3.00 -7.07
C LEU A 370 23.11 4.03 -7.49
N GLU A 371 23.96 4.44 -6.55
CA GLU A 371 25.10 5.33 -6.82
C GLU A 371 26.15 4.69 -7.73
N LYS A 372 26.20 3.36 -7.79
CA LYS A 372 27.16 2.57 -8.57
C LYS A 372 26.51 1.86 -9.77
N LEU A 373 25.37 2.38 -10.26
CA LEU A 373 24.67 1.79 -11.39
C LEU A 373 25.58 1.66 -12.63
N THR A 374 25.66 0.45 -13.16
CA THR A 374 26.27 0.24 -14.48
C THR A 374 25.32 0.72 -15.58
N PRO A 375 25.81 1.09 -16.78
CA PRO A 375 24.95 1.46 -17.90
C PRO A 375 23.93 0.36 -18.25
N THR A 376 24.32 -0.91 -18.14
CA THR A 376 23.44 -2.06 -18.38
C THR A 376 22.30 -2.12 -17.36
N THR A 377 22.63 -2.04 -16.06
CA THR A 377 21.62 -2.06 -14.98
C THR A 377 20.70 -0.83 -15.07
N ALA A 378 21.23 0.34 -15.41
CA ALA A 378 20.44 1.56 -15.62
C ALA A 378 19.47 1.39 -16.81
N GLN A 379 19.90 0.79 -17.91
CA GLN A 379 19.04 0.48 -19.05
C GLN A 379 17.95 -0.54 -18.68
N MET A 380 18.29 -1.58 -17.92
CA MET A 380 17.31 -2.56 -17.45
C MET A 380 16.24 -1.93 -16.57
N LEU A 381 16.65 -1.05 -15.63
CA LEU A 381 15.73 -0.29 -14.80
C LEU A 381 14.83 0.60 -15.67
N GLN A 382 15.39 1.33 -16.64
CA GLN A 382 14.60 2.14 -17.56
C GLN A 382 13.56 1.30 -18.32
N GLU A 383 13.96 0.16 -18.88
CA GLU A 383 13.06 -0.74 -19.61
C GLU A 383 11.95 -1.33 -18.73
N MET A 384 12.17 -1.48 -17.41
CA MET A 384 11.10 -1.89 -16.49
C MET A 384 10.02 -0.82 -16.29
N PHE A 385 10.38 0.46 -16.35
CA PHE A 385 9.43 1.57 -16.23
C PHE A 385 8.72 1.91 -17.55
N ARG A 386 9.31 1.55 -18.71
CA ARG A 386 8.75 1.85 -20.05
C ARG A 386 7.27 1.49 -20.22
N PRO A 387 6.75 0.33 -19.77
CA PRO A 387 5.32 0.01 -19.88
C PRO A 387 4.40 1.03 -19.22
N PHE A 388 4.86 1.73 -18.18
CA PHE A 388 4.07 2.72 -17.45
C PHE A 388 3.94 4.06 -18.19
N GLU A 389 4.79 4.33 -19.18
CA GLU A 389 4.65 5.45 -20.12
C GLU A 389 3.47 5.24 -21.10
N ALA A 390 3.02 3.99 -21.29
CA ALA A 390 1.99 3.69 -22.27
C ALA A 390 0.63 4.36 -21.96
N PRO A 391 -0.17 4.70 -22.99
CA PRO A 391 0.15 4.57 -24.41
C PRO A 391 1.04 5.71 -24.93
N PHE A 392 1.63 5.47 -26.10
CA PHE A 392 2.34 6.48 -26.88
C PHE A 392 1.45 6.95 -28.01
N ASN A 393 1.44 8.26 -28.26
CA ASN A 393 0.80 8.81 -29.45
C ASN A 393 1.50 8.31 -30.71
N ALA A 394 0.77 8.17 -31.81
CA ALA A 394 1.33 7.83 -33.10
C ALA A 394 0.76 8.75 -34.17
N GLY A 395 1.65 9.31 -34.98
CA GLY A 395 1.31 10.10 -36.15
C GLY A 395 1.93 9.49 -37.40
N ARG A 396 1.60 10.07 -38.56
CA ARG A 396 2.37 9.85 -39.78
C ARG A 396 3.15 11.11 -40.11
N ASP A 397 4.42 10.95 -40.43
CA ASP A 397 5.21 12.04 -40.99
C ASP A 397 4.60 12.43 -42.34
N PRO A 398 4.20 13.70 -42.53
CA PRO A 398 3.57 14.14 -43.76
C PRO A 398 4.48 14.04 -45.00
N LYS A 399 5.81 14.01 -44.83
CA LYS A 399 6.76 13.94 -45.93
C LYS A 399 7.09 12.50 -46.34
N THR A 400 7.28 11.62 -45.35
CA THR A 400 7.73 10.24 -45.59
C THR A 400 6.59 9.23 -45.51
N ASN A 401 5.41 9.64 -45.02
CA ASN A 401 4.27 8.79 -44.68
C ASN A 401 4.64 7.64 -43.70
N GLN A 402 5.78 7.75 -43.02
CA GLN A 402 6.22 6.79 -42.00
C GLN A 402 5.54 7.08 -40.67
N VAL A 403 5.31 6.03 -39.88
CA VAL A 403 4.77 6.18 -38.53
C VAL A 403 5.83 6.82 -37.63
N VAL A 404 5.47 7.93 -37.00
CA VAL A 404 6.30 8.62 -36.00
C VAL A 404 5.67 8.43 -34.63
N VAL A 405 6.47 8.01 -33.67
CA VAL A 405 6.08 7.86 -32.27
C VAL A 405 6.06 9.25 -31.64
N GLY A 406 4.88 9.65 -31.16
CA GLY A 406 4.67 10.88 -30.41
C GLY A 406 4.92 10.71 -28.92
N SER A 407 4.44 11.68 -28.14
CA SER A 407 4.62 11.69 -26.68
C SER A 407 3.92 10.54 -25.97
N SER A 408 4.52 10.12 -24.86
CA SER A 408 3.91 9.28 -23.83
C SER A 408 2.69 9.99 -23.21
N GLN A 409 1.63 9.23 -22.92
CA GLN A 409 0.46 9.73 -22.18
C GLN A 409 0.53 9.40 -20.68
N TRP A 410 1.49 8.58 -20.24
CA TRP A 410 1.65 8.17 -18.83
C TRP A 410 0.37 7.60 -18.20
N ARG A 411 -0.51 7.02 -19.02
CA ARG A 411 -1.82 6.57 -18.55
C ARG A 411 -1.68 5.35 -17.64
N GLN A 412 -0.82 4.40 -18.01
CA GLN A 412 -0.55 3.22 -17.19
C GLN A 412 0.07 3.62 -15.84
N TYR A 413 0.97 4.61 -15.82
CA TYR A 413 1.52 5.16 -14.58
C TYR A 413 0.44 5.70 -13.65
N ARG A 414 -0.37 6.67 -14.14
CA ARG A 414 -1.46 7.26 -13.33
C ARG A 414 -2.48 6.23 -12.89
N THR A 415 -2.78 5.25 -13.74
CA THR A 415 -3.69 4.15 -13.38
C THR A 415 -3.14 3.28 -12.26
N ARG A 416 -1.83 2.98 -12.28
CA ARG A 416 -1.16 2.26 -11.20
C ARG A 416 -1.13 3.06 -9.90
N MET A 417 -0.91 4.38 -9.97
CA MET A 417 -1.01 5.27 -8.80
C MET A 417 -2.42 5.27 -8.21
N ALA A 418 -3.46 5.40 -9.04
CA ALA A 418 -4.85 5.34 -8.60
C ALA A 418 -5.17 4.02 -7.89
N GLN A 419 -4.72 2.87 -8.45
CA GLN A 419 -4.85 1.57 -7.78
C GLN A 419 -4.17 1.57 -6.41
N LEU A 420 -2.89 1.96 -6.37
CA LEU A 420 -2.10 1.90 -5.14
C LEU A 420 -2.61 2.87 -4.07
N SER A 421 -3.30 3.93 -4.46
CA SER A 421 -3.89 4.91 -3.52
C SER A 421 -5.31 4.51 -3.06
N GLY A 422 -5.85 3.41 -3.59
CA GLY A 422 -7.17 2.89 -3.23
C GLY A 422 -8.34 3.38 -4.10
N ASP A 423 -8.10 4.14 -5.17
CA ASP A 423 -9.13 4.49 -6.17
C ASP A 423 -9.31 3.36 -7.19
N TYR A 424 -9.81 2.22 -6.71
CA TYR A 424 -10.03 1.04 -7.54
C TYR A 424 -11.06 1.27 -8.66
N PRO A 425 -12.19 1.99 -8.46
CA PRO A 425 -13.14 2.24 -9.54
C PRO A 425 -12.49 2.96 -10.73
N GLN A 426 -11.69 4.01 -10.48
CA GLN A 426 -10.96 4.69 -11.53
C GLN A 426 -9.91 3.79 -12.17
N ALA A 427 -9.13 3.06 -11.35
CA ALA A 427 -8.07 2.19 -11.84
C ALA A 427 -8.60 1.05 -12.74
N ILE A 428 -9.66 0.36 -12.32
CA ILE A 428 -10.30 -0.72 -13.07
C ILE A 428 -10.77 -0.22 -14.43
N SER A 429 -11.47 0.93 -14.47
CA SER A 429 -11.96 1.54 -15.71
C SER A 429 -10.82 1.89 -16.67
N ALA A 430 -9.76 2.51 -16.15
CA ALA A 430 -8.61 2.90 -16.96
C ALA A 430 -7.81 1.69 -17.47
N TYR A 431 -7.62 0.64 -16.66
CA TYR A 431 -6.94 -0.58 -17.10
C TYR A 431 -7.69 -1.31 -18.22
N VAL A 432 -9.02 -1.28 -18.26
CA VAL A 432 -9.79 -1.83 -19.39
C VAL A 432 -9.35 -1.17 -20.71
N THR A 433 -9.14 0.14 -20.72
CA THR A 433 -8.67 0.84 -21.92
C THR A 433 -7.23 0.46 -22.27
N ILE A 434 -6.35 0.31 -21.27
CA ILE A 434 -4.95 -0.03 -21.52
C ILE A 434 -4.78 -1.47 -22.04
N ARG A 435 -5.62 -2.40 -21.59
CA ARG A 435 -5.65 -3.78 -22.11
C ARG A 435 -5.92 -3.85 -23.61
N GLN A 436 -6.66 -2.87 -24.15
CA GLN A 436 -6.96 -2.80 -25.59
C GLN A 436 -5.73 -2.48 -26.45
N LEU A 437 -4.64 -1.98 -25.86
CA LEU A 437 -3.39 -1.75 -26.58
C LEU A 437 -2.81 -3.03 -27.17
N SER A 438 -3.12 -4.20 -26.60
CA SER A 438 -2.70 -5.50 -27.15
C SER A 438 -3.33 -5.84 -28.51
N ALA A 439 -4.41 -5.15 -28.91
CA ALA A 439 -5.04 -5.32 -30.22
C ALA A 439 -4.42 -4.43 -31.31
N VAL A 440 -3.57 -3.48 -30.93
CA VAL A 440 -2.91 -2.54 -31.85
C VAL A 440 -1.57 -3.13 -32.28
N THR A 441 -1.60 -3.96 -33.31
CA THR A 441 -0.41 -4.63 -33.88
C THR A 441 -0.18 -4.24 -35.34
N GLY A 442 1.08 -4.13 -35.77
CA GLY A 442 1.49 -3.74 -37.12
C GLY A 442 1.31 -2.25 -37.45
N MET A 443 0.98 -1.42 -36.46
CA MET A 443 0.75 0.02 -36.64
C MET A 443 1.82 0.90 -36.01
N LEU A 444 2.67 0.36 -35.14
CA LEU A 444 3.72 1.10 -34.44
C LEU A 444 5.09 0.43 -34.70
N PRO A 445 6.20 1.12 -34.45
CA PRO A 445 7.50 0.48 -34.45
C PRO A 445 7.53 -0.71 -33.47
N PRO A 446 8.19 -1.83 -33.80
CA PRO A 446 8.15 -3.05 -32.99
C PRO A 446 8.53 -2.86 -31.51
N GLN A 447 9.42 -1.92 -31.22
CA GLN A 447 9.83 -1.59 -29.86
C GLN A 447 8.65 -0.99 -29.05
N ILE A 448 7.85 -0.11 -29.65
CA ILE A 448 6.69 0.50 -29.00
C ILE A 448 5.55 -0.51 -28.88
N GLU A 449 5.33 -1.35 -29.89
CA GLU A 449 4.36 -2.45 -29.81
C GLU A 449 4.67 -3.37 -28.64
N ARG A 450 5.95 -3.72 -28.44
CA ARG A 450 6.39 -4.49 -27.29
C ARG A 450 6.04 -3.80 -25.96
N VAL A 451 6.27 -2.49 -25.85
CA VAL A 451 5.91 -1.71 -24.65
C VAL A 451 4.40 -1.72 -24.40
N HIS A 452 3.59 -1.55 -25.45
CA HIS A 452 2.12 -1.61 -25.36
C HIS A 452 1.61 -3.00 -24.97
N LEU A 453 2.22 -4.07 -25.50
CA LEU A 453 1.88 -5.45 -25.14
C LEU A 453 2.21 -5.74 -23.67
N LEU A 454 3.36 -5.29 -23.18
CA LEU A 454 3.72 -5.41 -21.76
C LEU A 454 2.77 -4.60 -20.87
N ALA A 455 2.47 -3.35 -21.25
CA ALA A 455 1.52 -2.50 -20.51
C ALA A 455 0.12 -3.12 -20.44
N ALA A 456 -0.37 -3.69 -21.55
CA ALA A 456 -1.65 -4.38 -21.60
C ALA A 456 -1.68 -5.65 -20.72
N MET A 457 -0.57 -6.41 -20.68
CA MET A 457 -0.43 -7.57 -19.82
C MET A 457 -0.41 -7.18 -18.33
N ASP A 458 0.38 -6.17 -17.97
CA ASP A 458 0.44 -5.62 -16.60
C ASP A 458 -0.93 -5.09 -16.18
N ALA A 459 -1.60 -4.29 -17.03
CA ALA A 459 -2.95 -3.78 -16.81
C ALA A 459 -3.99 -4.90 -16.58
N PHE A 460 -3.86 -6.03 -17.28
CA PHE A 460 -4.76 -7.16 -17.09
C PHE A 460 -4.57 -7.79 -15.70
N PHE A 461 -3.33 -8.07 -15.30
CA PHE A 461 -3.05 -8.58 -13.95
C PHE A 461 -3.55 -7.61 -12.87
N PHE A 462 -3.19 -6.33 -12.97
CA PHE A 462 -3.56 -5.31 -11.99
C PHE A 462 -5.07 -5.01 -11.93
N SER A 463 -5.81 -5.22 -13.03
CA SER A 463 -7.28 -5.19 -13.00
C SER A 463 -7.85 -6.26 -12.06
N GLY A 464 -7.29 -7.49 -12.11
CA GLY A 464 -7.70 -8.59 -11.24
C GLY A 464 -7.39 -8.30 -9.78
N ILE A 465 -6.21 -7.76 -9.48
CA ILE A 465 -5.85 -7.34 -8.11
C ILE A 465 -6.77 -6.21 -7.63
N SER A 466 -6.99 -5.16 -8.43
CA SER A 466 -7.88 -4.05 -8.07
C SER A 466 -9.28 -4.53 -7.70
N LYS A 467 -9.80 -5.52 -8.43
CA LYS A 467 -11.10 -6.14 -8.13
C LYS A 467 -11.12 -6.89 -6.80
N LEU A 468 -10.05 -7.60 -6.45
CA LEU A 468 -9.94 -8.26 -5.15
C LEU A 468 -9.92 -7.24 -4.01
N GLU A 469 -9.13 -6.17 -4.15
CA GLU A 469 -9.02 -5.13 -3.11
C GLU A 469 -10.29 -4.27 -2.97
N ASP A 470 -11.03 -4.05 -4.07
CA ASP A 470 -12.35 -3.41 -4.07
C ASP A 470 -13.47 -4.27 -3.44
N GLY A 471 -13.14 -5.50 -3.01
CA GLY A 471 -14.07 -6.45 -2.42
C GLY A 471 -14.90 -7.27 -3.43
N ASP A 472 -14.71 -7.05 -4.74
CA ASP A 472 -15.28 -7.88 -5.81
C ASP A 472 -14.44 -9.16 -6.01
N SER A 473 -14.43 -9.99 -4.97
CA SER A 473 -13.64 -11.22 -4.92
C SER A 473 -13.97 -12.18 -6.08
N LYS A 474 -15.24 -12.27 -6.49
CA LYS A 474 -15.67 -13.10 -7.62
C LYS A 474 -15.14 -12.57 -8.96
N GLY A 475 -15.26 -11.26 -9.20
CA GLY A 475 -14.74 -10.62 -10.40
C GLY A 475 -13.22 -10.73 -10.50
N GLY A 476 -12.51 -10.53 -9.39
CA GLY A 476 -11.05 -10.66 -9.33
C GLY A 476 -10.58 -12.10 -9.61
N VAL A 477 -11.20 -13.11 -8.99
CA VAL A 477 -10.92 -14.54 -9.28
C VAL A 477 -11.13 -14.86 -10.76
N SER A 478 -12.22 -14.39 -11.36
CA SER A 478 -12.52 -14.62 -12.78
C SER A 478 -11.45 -13.99 -13.68
N LEU A 479 -11.07 -12.74 -13.43
CA LEU A 479 -10.05 -12.04 -14.23
C LEU A 479 -8.66 -12.66 -14.08
N LEU A 480 -8.27 -13.07 -12.87
CA LEU A 480 -6.98 -13.72 -12.65
C LEU A 480 -6.92 -15.12 -13.31
N ALA A 481 -8.02 -15.87 -13.31
CA ALA A 481 -8.11 -17.13 -14.05
C ALA A 481 -7.94 -16.92 -15.56
N GLU A 482 -8.66 -15.95 -16.13
CA GLU A 482 -8.53 -15.58 -17.55
C GLU A 482 -7.10 -15.12 -17.88
N PHE A 483 -6.51 -14.29 -17.02
CA PHE A 483 -5.13 -13.82 -17.16
C PHE A 483 -4.14 -14.98 -17.21
N MET A 484 -4.20 -15.92 -16.24
CA MET A 484 -3.29 -17.06 -16.19
C MET A 484 -3.42 -17.99 -17.41
N ASN A 485 -4.64 -18.13 -17.95
CA ASN A 485 -4.88 -18.90 -19.17
C ASN A 485 -4.32 -18.21 -20.42
N ARG A 486 -4.50 -16.89 -20.54
CA ARG A 486 -4.02 -16.12 -21.69
C ARG A 486 -2.51 -15.88 -21.67
N HIS A 487 -1.90 -15.79 -20.49
CA HIS A 487 -0.49 -15.46 -20.32
C HIS A 487 0.26 -16.52 -19.48
N PRO A 488 0.38 -17.77 -19.99
CA PRO A 488 0.95 -18.88 -19.23
C PRO A 488 2.44 -18.69 -18.86
N ARG A 489 3.15 -17.79 -19.54
CA ARG A 489 4.57 -17.47 -19.29
C ARG A 489 4.77 -16.10 -18.63
N SER A 490 3.71 -15.47 -18.15
CA SER A 490 3.85 -14.16 -17.50
C SER A 490 4.57 -14.27 -16.15
N ARG A 491 5.42 -13.28 -15.85
CA ARG A 491 6.01 -13.06 -14.53
C ARG A 491 4.98 -12.93 -13.41
N TRP A 492 3.75 -12.53 -13.73
CA TRP A 492 2.67 -12.36 -12.76
C TRP A 492 1.95 -13.66 -12.41
N ARG A 493 2.15 -14.73 -13.17
CA ARG A 493 1.42 -15.99 -13.00
C ARG A 493 1.55 -16.58 -11.59
N PRO A 494 2.74 -16.64 -10.95
CA PRO A 494 2.86 -17.12 -9.58
C PRO A 494 2.05 -16.29 -8.58
N VAL A 495 2.11 -14.96 -8.69
CA VAL A 495 1.39 -14.02 -7.81
C VAL A 495 -0.12 -14.12 -8.01
N ALA A 496 -0.57 -14.17 -9.27
CA ALA A 496 -1.98 -14.34 -9.62
C ALA A 496 -2.57 -15.63 -9.03
N ARG A 497 -1.80 -16.73 -9.04
CA ARG A 497 -2.21 -17.99 -8.44
C ARG A 497 -2.39 -17.87 -6.92
N ILE A 498 -1.45 -17.22 -6.21
CA ILE A 498 -1.55 -17.01 -4.76
C ILE A 498 -2.73 -16.09 -4.41
N ALA A 499 -2.88 -14.97 -5.13
CA ALA A 499 -3.99 -14.04 -4.91
C ALA A 499 -5.35 -14.69 -5.17
N MET A 500 -5.47 -15.48 -6.25
CA MET A 500 -6.68 -16.22 -6.58
C MET A 500 -7.00 -17.30 -5.53
N ALA A 501 -5.99 -18.04 -5.05
CA ALA A 501 -6.17 -19.04 -4.00
C ALA A 501 -6.64 -18.40 -2.69
N GLY A 502 -6.04 -17.27 -2.28
CA GLY A 502 -6.46 -16.52 -1.10
C GLY A 502 -7.91 -16.04 -1.20
N ALA A 503 -8.29 -15.44 -2.32
CA ALA A 503 -9.66 -14.97 -2.57
C ALA A 503 -10.68 -16.12 -2.55
N LEU A 504 -10.33 -17.29 -3.09
CA LEU A 504 -11.20 -18.48 -3.02
C LEU A 504 -11.35 -19.01 -1.59
N LEU A 505 -10.29 -18.97 -0.78
CA LEU A 505 -10.37 -19.33 0.64
C LEU A 505 -11.26 -18.38 1.42
N GLU A 506 -11.20 -17.07 1.15
CA GLU A 506 -12.10 -16.07 1.75
C GLU A 506 -13.57 -16.31 1.37
N GLN A 507 -13.83 -16.82 0.16
CA GLN A 507 -15.17 -17.25 -0.27
C GLN A 507 -15.61 -18.60 0.32
N GLY A 508 -14.74 -19.30 1.05
CA GLY A 508 -14.99 -20.66 1.55
C GLY A 508 -14.84 -21.77 0.50
N ASP A 509 -14.39 -21.45 -0.72
CA ASP A 509 -14.24 -22.38 -1.85
C ASP A 509 -12.88 -23.10 -1.79
N ARG A 510 -12.71 -23.93 -0.75
CA ARG A 510 -11.47 -24.67 -0.47
C ARG A 510 -11.09 -25.62 -1.61
N LYS A 511 -12.08 -26.20 -2.30
CA LYS A 511 -11.86 -27.11 -3.43
C LYS A 511 -11.18 -26.40 -4.59
N ARG A 512 -11.76 -25.28 -5.06
CA ARG A 512 -11.16 -24.53 -6.18
C ARG A 512 -9.84 -23.87 -5.78
N ALA A 513 -9.70 -23.45 -4.52
CA ALA A 513 -8.41 -22.97 -4.03
C ALA A 513 -7.31 -24.03 -4.18
N LYS A 514 -7.60 -25.29 -3.81
CA LYS A 514 -6.68 -26.42 -4.01
C LYS A 514 -6.39 -26.67 -5.50
N GLU A 515 -7.40 -26.67 -6.36
CA GLU A 515 -7.24 -26.85 -7.81
C GLU A 515 -6.31 -25.77 -8.42
N VAL A 516 -6.46 -24.52 -7.99
CA VAL A 516 -5.58 -23.42 -8.41
C VAL A 516 -4.16 -23.62 -7.93
N LEU A 517 -3.96 -24.06 -6.69
CA LEU A 517 -2.62 -24.38 -6.14
C LEU A 517 -2.00 -25.59 -6.86
N ASP A 518 -2.81 -26.52 -7.38
CA ASP A 518 -2.37 -27.68 -8.15
C ASP A 518 -1.81 -27.35 -9.54
N LEU A 519 -2.01 -26.11 -10.02
CA LEU A 519 -1.39 -25.63 -11.25
C LEU A 519 0.14 -25.60 -11.16
N THR A 520 0.78 -26.33 -12.07
CA THR A 520 2.24 -26.32 -12.23
C THR A 520 2.70 -25.03 -12.88
N ILE A 521 3.64 -24.35 -12.23
CA ILE A 521 4.31 -23.16 -12.75
C ILE A 521 5.81 -23.43 -12.76
N ALA A 522 6.45 -23.20 -13.91
CA ALA A 522 7.90 -23.28 -14.04
C ALA A 522 8.54 -22.10 -13.27
N GLN A 523 9.62 -22.36 -12.53
CA GLN A 523 10.32 -21.37 -11.71
C GLN A 523 9.38 -20.56 -10.82
N ASP A 524 8.75 -21.27 -9.90
CA ASP A 524 7.76 -20.72 -8.98
C ASP A 524 8.40 -20.28 -7.66
N PRO A 525 8.58 -18.97 -7.42
CA PRO A 525 9.20 -18.47 -6.19
C PRO A 525 8.33 -18.75 -4.94
N TYR A 526 7.06 -19.12 -5.12
CA TYR A 526 6.15 -19.46 -4.02
C TYR A 526 6.02 -20.97 -3.79
N ARG A 527 6.90 -21.80 -4.39
CA ARG A 527 6.81 -23.26 -4.25
C ARG A 527 6.73 -23.74 -2.79
N PRO A 528 7.51 -23.20 -1.83
CA PRO A 528 7.36 -23.58 -0.42
C PRO A 528 5.97 -23.24 0.14
N LEU A 529 5.49 -22.01 -0.09
CA LEU A 529 4.16 -21.56 0.34
C LEU A 529 3.04 -22.43 -0.23
N VAL A 530 3.08 -22.70 -1.53
CA VAL A 530 2.06 -23.52 -2.22
C VAL A 530 2.02 -24.92 -1.63
N SER A 531 3.18 -25.50 -1.34
CA SER A 531 3.26 -26.84 -0.75
C SER A 531 2.61 -26.88 0.63
N LEU A 532 2.88 -25.89 1.48
CA LEU A 532 2.25 -25.76 2.80
C LEU A 532 0.74 -25.57 2.72
N LEU A 533 0.27 -24.70 1.82
CA LEU A 533 -1.16 -24.46 1.63
C LEU A 533 -1.88 -25.69 1.08
N LYS A 534 -1.24 -26.50 0.22
CA LYS A 534 -1.81 -27.77 -0.24
C LYS A 534 -1.96 -28.76 0.90
N LEU A 535 -0.96 -28.86 1.78
CA LEU A 535 -1.02 -29.71 2.96
C LEU A 535 -2.16 -29.28 3.88
N SER A 536 -2.36 -27.97 4.09
CA SER A 536 -3.46 -27.46 4.92
C SER A 536 -4.86 -27.63 4.31
N LEU A 537 -4.95 -27.98 3.02
CA LEU A 537 -6.18 -28.24 2.29
C LEU A 537 -6.44 -29.74 2.02
N ALA A 538 -5.53 -30.63 2.43
CA ALA A 538 -5.62 -32.06 2.11
C ALA A 538 -6.85 -32.75 2.71
N ASP A 539 -7.31 -32.31 3.87
CA ASP A 539 -8.46 -32.90 4.59
C ASP A 539 -9.82 -32.63 3.93
N VAL A 540 -9.89 -31.74 2.92
CA VAL A 540 -11.14 -31.36 2.26
C VAL A 540 -11.63 -32.43 1.27
N ALA A 541 -10.76 -33.35 0.87
CA ALA A 541 -11.09 -34.37 -0.12
C ALA A 541 -12.03 -35.46 0.42
N THR A 542 -12.16 -35.63 1.74
CA THR A 542 -12.93 -36.71 2.37
C THR A 542 -14.35 -36.32 2.79
N GLU A 543 -14.70 -35.03 2.85
CA GLU A 543 -16.01 -34.59 3.39
C GLU A 543 -17.14 -34.49 2.35
N ASN A 544 -16.86 -34.63 1.05
CA ASN A 544 -17.84 -34.45 -0.03
C ASN A 544 -18.23 -35.72 -0.80
N GLU A 545 -17.92 -36.91 -0.29
CA GLU A 545 -18.71 -38.09 -0.69
C GLU A 545 -20.04 -38.03 0.08
N PRO A 546 -21.18 -37.70 -0.56
CA PRO A 546 -22.45 -37.86 0.11
C PRO A 546 -22.56 -39.33 0.45
N ALA A 547 -22.66 -39.63 1.75
CA ALA A 547 -23.04 -40.95 2.23
C ALA A 547 -24.28 -41.37 1.43
N ALA A 548 -24.09 -42.33 0.52
CA ALA A 548 -25.16 -42.98 -0.20
C ALA A 548 -25.99 -43.76 0.84
N LYS A 549 -26.85 -43.04 1.56
CA LYS A 549 -27.93 -43.64 2.34
C LYS A 549 -28.88 -44.25 1.32
N GLY A 550 -28.97 -45.58 1.38
CA GLY A 550 -29.77 -46.39 0.48
C GLY A 550 -31.18 -45.84 0.33
N SER A 551 -31.56 -45.58 -0.92
CA SER A 551 -32.95 -45.42 -1.29
C SER A 551 -33.63 -46.79 -1.22
N GLU A 552 -34.52 -46.96 -0.25
CA GLU A 552 -35.60 -47.95 -0.33
C GLU A 552 -36.44 -47.69 -1.60
N PRO A 553 -37.03 -48.74 -2.21
CA PRO A 553 -37.77 -48.59 -3.45
C PRO A 553 -39.12 -47.91 -3.18
N VAL A 554 -39.29 -46.71 -3.74
CA VAL A 554 -40.56 -45.98 -3.74
C VAL A 554 -41.58 -46.70 -4.62
N GLU A 555 -42.68 -47.07 -3.98
CA GLU A 555 -43.91 -47.62 -4.53
C GLU A 555 -44.54 -46.65 -5.54
N LYS A 556 -44.96 -47.19 -6.69
CA LYS A 556 -45.58 -46.45 -7.81
C LYS A 556 -46.91 -45.81 -7.37
N ALA A 557 -47.02 -44.50 -7.51
CA ALA A 557 -48.30 -43.78 -7.52
C ALA A 557 -48.67 -43.34 -8.94
N GLU A 558 -49.91 -43.65 -9.31
CA GLU A 558 -50.63 -43.32 -10.56
C GLU A 558 -50.77 -41.80 -10.81
N PRO A 559 -50.89 -41.35 -12.07
CA PRO A 559 -51.04 -39.93 -12.39
C PRO A 559 -52.51 -39.50 -12.40
N ALA A 560 -52.81 -38.39 -11.71
CA ALA A 560 -54.08 -37.65 -11.83
C ALA A 560 -54.01 -36.56 -12.93
N PRO A 561 -55.16 -36.14 -13.50
CA PRO A 561 -55.26 -35.69 -14.87
C PRO A 561 -55.14 -34.18 -15.09
N ALA A 562 -54.90 -33.85 -16.36
CA ALA A 562 -54.71 -32.51 -16.93
C ALA A 562 -55.83 -31.51 -16.65
N SER A 563 -55.44 -30.24 -16.50
CA SER A 563 -56.30 -29.07 -16.51
C SER A 563 -56.04 -28.19 -17.75
N PRO A 564 -57.01 -27.35 -18.16
CA PRO A 564 -57.28 -27.07 -19.56
C PRO A 564 -56.77 -25.71 -20.09
N LYS A 565 -56.75 -25.67 -21.43
CA LYS A 565 -56.40 -24.61 -22.39
C LYS A 565 -56.89 -23.19 -22.04
N GLU A 566 -55.97 -22.22 -22.15
CA GLU A 566 -56.26 -20.79 -22.33
C GLU A 566 -56.65 -20.45 -23.79
N PRO A 567 -57.57 -19.49 -24.02
CA PRO A 567 -57.98 -19.05 -25.35
C PRO A 567 -57.17 -17.84 -25.87
N ALA A 568 -57.22 -17.73 -27.21
CA ALA A 568 -56.50 -16.81 -28.08
C ALA A 568 -56.77 -15.31 -27.87
N SER A 569 -55.73 -14.50 -28.06
CA SER A 569 -55.80 -13.05 -28.30
C SER A 569 -56.09 -12.74 -29.78
N PRO A 570 -56.97 -11.77 -30.10
CA PRO A 570 -57.09 -11.20 -31.44
C PRO A 570 -56.17 -9.99 -31.63
N GLY A 571 -55.72 -9.78 -32.86
CA GLY A 571 -54.84 -8.69 -33.26
C GLY A 571 -55.52 -7.43 -33.81
N GLY A 572 -54.68 -6.53 -34.35
CA GLY A 572 -55.01 -5.28 -35.05
C GLY A 572 -54.67 -4.04 -34.20
N ALA A 573 -54.10 -2.93 -34.68
CA ALA A 573 -53.72 -2.41 -35.99
C ALA A 573 -52.61 -1.34 -35.76
N VAL A 574 -51.55 -1.25 -36.57
CA VAL A 574 -51.31 -0.25 -37.64
C VAL A 574 -51.78 1.17 -37.32
N GLU A 575 -50.84 2.09 -37.09
CA GLU A 575 -50.97 3.50 -37.49
C GLU A 575 -49.60 4.09 -37.84
N LYS A 576 -49.53 4.68 -39.04
CA LYS A 576 -48.44 5.49 -39.57
C LYS A 576 -48.74 6.94 -39.22
N GLU A 577 -47.73 7.74 -38.88
CA GLU A 577 -47.76 9.17 -39.21
C GLU A 577 -46.35 9.73 -39.41
N ASP A 578 -46.15 10.29 -40.61
CA ASP A 578 -45.04 11.15 -41.00
C ASP A 578 -45.33 12.59 -40.54
N ARG A 579 -44.32 13.26 -39.99
CA ARG A 579 -44.04 14.69 -40.22
C ARG A 579 -42.61 15.06 -39.85
#